data_AF-A0A839TJ52-F1
#
_entry.id   AF-A0A839TJ52-F1
#
_cell.length_a   1.000
_cell.length_b   1.000
_cell.length_c   1.000
_cell.angle_alpha   90.00
_cell.angle_beta   90.00
_cell.angle_gamma   90.00
#
_symmetry.space_group_name_H-M   'P 1'
#
loop_
_entity.id
_entity.type
_entity.pdbx_description
1 polymer ?
#
loop_
_entity_poly.entity_id
_entity_poly.type
_entity_poly.pdbx_seq_one_letter_code
_entity_poly.pdbx_strand_id
1 'polypeptide(L)'
;MAKVLMVKANDRPADQSVSVRMHDAFLHAYQDAHPDDQVEVLDLYQAEVVLLNARDGNYSIDDMAPYEMAITYMRNIVGLWGIRHPEGIVIEGHHQHSGDPLDIMDMGLRETTALAIRF
;
A
#
# COMPACT_ATOMS: atom_id res chain seq x y z
N MET A 1 22.02 7.85 -15.77
CA MET A 1 20.59 7.49 -15.84
C MET A 1 20.19 6.84 -14.53
N ALA A 2 19.64 7.63 -13.64
CA ALA A 2 18.90 7.17 -12.48
C ALA A 2 17.43 6.88 -12.86
N LYS A 3 16.76 6.11 -12.01
CA LYS A 3 15.30 5.95 -12.01
C LYS A 3 14.75 6.64 -10.77
N VAL A 4 13.85 7.59 -10.95
CA VAL A 4 13.26 8.39 -9.89
C VAL A 4 11.75 8.18 -9.88
N LEU A 5 11.21 7.77 -8.73
CA LEU A 5 9.78 7.72 -8.50
C LEU A 5 9.36 8.94 -7.69
N MET A 6 8.53 9.79 -8.27
CA MET A 6 7.87 10.89 -7.57
C MET A 6 6.46 10.44 -7.16
N VAL A 7 6.24 10.35 -5.85
CA VAL A 7 4.95 9.91 -5.29
C VAL A 7 4.12 11.13 -4.91
N LYS A 8 2.96 11.30 -5.53
CA LYS A 8 2.03 12.39 -5.29
C LYS A 8 0.82 11.87 -4.52
N ALA A 9 0.57 12.47 -3.35
CA ALA A 9 -0.52 12.09 -2.44
C ALA A 9 -1.44 13.28 -2.16
N ASN A 10 -1.89 13.98 -3.21
CA ASN A 10 -2.79 15.14 -3.08
C ASN A 10 -3.62 15.33 -4.38
N ASP A 11 -4.95 15.30 -4.26
CA ASP A 11 -5.90 15.45 -5.39
C ASP A 11 -6.28 16.90 -5.70
N ARG A 12 -5.89 17.85 -4.85
CA ARG A 12 -6.23 19.26 -5.06
C ARG A 12 -5.55 19.80 -6.32
N PRO A 13 -6.20 20.69 -7.06
CA PRO A 13 -5.57 21.38 -8.18
C PRO A 13 -4.41 22.27 -7.69
N ALA A 14 -3.42 22.50 -8.56
CA ALA A 14 -2.19 23.20 -8.20
C ALA A 14 -2.42 24.64 -7.71
N ASP A 15 -3.42 25.34 -8.24
CA ASP A 15 -3.80 26.69 -7.80
C ASP A 15 -4.32 26.74 -6.35
N GLN A 16 -4.72 25.58 -5.79
CA GLN A 16 -5.26 25.44 -4.43
C GLN A 16 -4.37 24.64 -3.48
N SER A 17 -3.18 24.21 -3.92
CA SER A 17 -2.29 23.36 -3.10
C SER A 17 -0.82 23.73 -3.20
N VAL A 18 -0.26 24.15 -2.07
CA VAL A 18 1.17 24.45 -1.96
C VAL A 18 2.02 23.20 -2.23
N SER A 19 1.62 22.03 -1.73
CA SER A 19 2.40 20.80 -1.93
C SER A 19 2.39 20.33 -3.39
N VAL A 20 1.29 20.53 -4.12
CA VAL A 20 1.22 20.22 -5.56
C VAL A 20 2.10 21.19 -6.35
N ARG A 21 2.08 22.48 -6.00
CA ARG A 21 3.00 23.45 -6.61
C ARG A 21 4.47 23.13 -6.36
N MET A 22 4.81 22.66 -5.15
CA MET A 22 6.17 22.19 -4.83
C MET A 22 6.55 20.97 -5.65
N HIS A 23 5.65 19.99 -5.77
CA HIS A 23 5.84 18.81 -6.62
C HIS A 23 6.13 19.21 -8.08
N ASP A 24 5.30 20.07 -8.66
CA ASP A 24 5.42 20.47 -10.07
C ASP A 24 6.70 21.26 -10.34
N ALA A 25 7.06 22.17 -9.43
CA ALA A 25 8.29 22.94 -9.53
C ALA A 25 9.54 22.04 -9.44
N PHE A 26 9.53 21.06 -8.52
CA PHE A 26 10.63 20.11 -8.39
C PHE A 26 10.74 19.21 -9.63
N LEU A 27 9.61 18.66 -10.10
CA LEU A 27 9.58 17.77 -11.26
C LEU A 27 10.18 18.45 -12.50
N HIS A 28 9.74 19.68 -12.81
CA HIS A 28 10.28 20.45 -13.93
C HIS A 28 11.78 20.69 -13.78
N ALA A 29 12.21 21.23 -12.64
CA ALA A 29 13.62 21.54 -12.41
C ALA A 29 14.51 20.28 -12.43
N TYR A 30 13.99 19.15 -11.94
CA TYR A 30 14.72 17.89 -11.96
C TYR A 30 14.89 17.36 -13.38
N GLN A 31 13.83 17.36 -14.19
CA GLN A 31 13.87 16.89 -15.57
C GLN A 31 14.77 17.78 -16.45
N ASP A 32 14.75 19.09 -16.24
CA ASP A 32 15.64 20.03 -16.94
C ASP A 32 17.12 19.79 -16.59
N ALA A 33 17.42 19.54 -15.31
CA ALA A 33 18.78 19.33 -14.84
C ALA A 33 19.32 17.91 -15.13
N HIS A 34 18.43 16.92 -15.29
CA HIS A 34 18.78 15.51 -15.48
C HIS A 34 18.00 14.91 -16.66
N PRO A 35 18.21 15.40 -17.90
CA PRO A 35 17.42 15.00 -19.07
C PRO A 35 17.58 13.51 -19.44
N ASP A 36 18.65 12.88 -18.98
CA ASP A 36 18.94 11.45 -19.21
C ASP A 36 18.35 10.52 -18.13
N ASP A 37 17.69 11.06 -17.09
CA ASP A 37 17.07 10.25 -16.03
C ASP A 37 15.63 9.87 -16.38
N GLN A 38 15.21 8.69 -15.90
CA GLN A 38 13.84 8.22 -16.04
C GLN A 38 13.04 8.62 -14.80
N VAL A 39 12.05 9.49 -14.97
CA VAL A 39 11.16 9.93 -13.89
C VAL A 39 9.76 9.35 -14.09
N GLU A 40 9.27 8.63 -13.09
CA GLU A 40 7.89 8.13 -13.01
C GLU A 40 7.14 8.94 -11.95
N VAL A 41 5.93 9.39 -12.26
CA VAL A 41 5.03 10.04 -11.31
C VAL A 41 3.90 9.09 -10.95
N LEU A 42 3.83 8.70 -9.68
CA LEU A 42 2.75 7.88 -9.14
C LEU A 42 1.77 8.76 -8.36
N ASP A 43 0.58 8.96 -8.91
CA ASP A 43 -0.51 9.64 -8.21
C ASP A 43 -1.32 8.63 -7.38
N LEU A 44 -1.16 8.70 -6.06
CA LEU A 44 -1.81 7.78 -5.12
C LEU A 44 -3.33 7.93 -5.07
N TYR A 45 -3.89 9.05 -5.53
CA TYR A 45 -5.35 9.20 -5.66
C TYR A 45 -5.92 8.47 -6.87
N GLN A 46 -5.05 8.04 -7.80
CA GLN A 46 -5.42 7.23 -8.97
C GLN A 46 -4.89 5.79 -8.85
N ALA A 47 -4.20 5.47 -7.76
CA ALA A 47 -3.61 4.16 -7.56
C ALA A 47 -4.58 3.20 -6.85
N GLU A 48 -4.66 1.99 -7.38
CA GLU A 48 -5.25 0.85 -6.67
C GLU A 48 -4.16 0.20 -5.81
N VAL A 49 -4.45 0.01 -4.52
CA VAL A 49 -3.49 -0.52 -3.55
C VAL A 49 -4.04 -1.76 -2.87
N VAL A 50 -3.25 -2.84 -2.91
CA VAL A 50 -3.50 -4.08 -2.19
C VAL A 50 -2.51 -4.22 -1.03
N LEU A 51 -3.03 -4.60 0.14
CA LEU A 51 -2.24 -4.88 1.34
C LEU A 51 -2.17 -6.39 1.57
N LEU A 52 -1.01 -6.99 1.36
CA LEU A 52 -0.77 -8.41 1.61
C LEU A 52 0.07 -8.57 2.88
N ASN A 53 -0.41 -9.33 3.85
CA ASN A 53 0.32 -9.58 5.09
C ASN A 53 0.18 -11.03 5.55
N ALA A 54 1.23 -11.55 6.18
CA ALA A 54 1.19 -12.81 6.89
C ALA A 54 1.67 -12.59 8.33
N ARG A 55 1.06 -13.28 9.29
CA ARG A 55 1.40 -13.18 10.71
C ARG A 55 1.16 -14.48 11.46
N ASP A 56 2.07 -14.85 12.35
CA ASP A 56 2.04 -16.15 13.02
C ASP A 56 0.85 -16.29 13.98
N GLY A 57 0.54 -15.21 14.71
CA GLY A 57 -0.55 -15.16 15.67
C GLY A 57 -1.87 -14.69 15.05
N ASN A 58 -2.98 -15.04 15.69
CA ASN A 58 -4.30 -14.52 15.35
C ASN A 58 -4.53 -13.19 16.06
N TYR A 59 -4.60 -12.10 15.30
CA TYR A 59 -4.90 -10.75 15.79
C TYR A 59 -6.32 -10.30 15.46
N SER A 60 -7.12 -11.17 14.83
CA SER A 60 -8.53 -10.90 14.56
C SER A 60 -9.44 -11.25 15.74
N ILE A 61 -8.88 -11.76 16.85
CA ILE A 61 -9.61 -11.98 18.10
C ILE A 61 -9.56 -10.73 19.00
N ASP A 62 -10.64 -10.50 19.75
CA ASP A 62 -10.86 -9.26 20.52
C ASP A 62 -9.68 -8.89 21.44
N ASP A 63 -9.09 -9.87 22.13
CA ASP A 63 -7.99 -9.63 23.07
C ASP A 63 -6.67 -9.21 22.36
N MET A 64 -6.47 -9.66 21.12
CA MET A 64 -5.24 -9.41 20.35
C MET A 64 -5.37 -8.24 19.38
N ALA A 65 -6.59 -7.91 18.94
CA ALA A 65 -6.86 -6.85 17.98
C ALA A 65 -6.22 -5.49 18.32
N PRO A 66 -6.19 -5.03 19.59
CA PRO A 66 -5.53 -3.77 19.94
C PRO A 66 -4.01 -3.75 19.72
N TYR A 67 -3.37 -4.93 19.61
CA TYR A 67 -1.93 -5.07 19.41
C TYR A 67 -1.55 -5.20 17.93
N GLU A 68 -2.54 -5.26 17.02
CA GLU A 68 -2.30 -5.34 15.59
C GLU A 68 -1.79 -3.99 15.06
N MET A 69 -0.51 -3.93 14.72
CA MET A 69 0.16 -2.70 14.26
C MET A 69 0.76 -2.81 12.87
N ALA A 70 0.40 -3.83 12.08
CA ALA A 70 0.85 -3.98 10.70
C ALA A 70 -0.23 -3.49 9.72
N ILE A 71 -1.32 -4.24 9.55
CA ILE A 71 -2.35 -3.93 8.57
C ILE A 71 -3.15 -2.69 8.97
N THR A 72 -3.50 -2.56 10.24
CA THR A 72 -4.24 -1.40 10.77
C THR A 72 -3.41 -0.13 10.58
N TYR A 73 -2.12 -0.19 10.90
CA TYR A 73 -1.20 0.93 10.65
C TYR A 73 -1.15 1.28 9.16
N MET A 74 -0.94 0.30 8.28
CA MET A 74 -0.85 0.54 6.84
C MET A 74 -2.15 1.11 6.26
N ARG A 75 -3.32 0.61 6.67
CA ARG A 75 -4.63 1.16 6.27
C ARG A 75 -4.77 2.63 6.65
N ASN A 76 -4.34 3.00 7.86
CA ASN A 76 -4.37 4.39 8.32
C ASN A 76 -3.42 5.27 7.50
N ILE A 77 -2.19 4.80 7.24
CA ILE A 77 -1.20 5.56 6.48
C ILE A 77 -1.63 5.78 5.03
N VAL A 78 -2.08 4.73 4.32
CA VAL A 78 -2.54 4.89 2.94
C VAL A 78 -3.82 5.73 2.86
N GLY A 79 -4.65 5.70 3.89
CA GLY A 79 -5.81 6.60 4.03
C GLY A 79 -5.41 8.08 4.06
N LEU A 80 -4.31 8.44 4.73
CA LEU A 80 -3.76 9.81 4.71
C LEU A 80 -3.31 10.23 3.31
N TRP A 81 -2.97 9.27 2.44
CA TRP A 81 -2.57 9.52 1.06
C TRP A 81 -3.74 9.58 0.07
N GLY A 82 -4.98 9.44 0.55
CA GLY A 82 -6.18 9.48 -0.30
C GLY A 82 -6.71 8.11 -0.73
N ILE A 83 -6.04 7.01 -0.37
CA ILE A 83 -6.45 5.65 -0.71
C ILE A 83 -7.51 5.20 0.30
N ARG A 84 -8.79 5.32 -0.07
CA ARG A 84 -9.93 5.12 0.86
C ARG A 84 -10.37 3.67 1.02
N HIS A 85 -10.12 2.83 0.01
CA HIS A 85 -10.61 1.45 -0.01
C HIS A 85 -9.51 0.48 -0.45
N PRO A 86 -8.39 0.37 0.29
CA PRO A 86 -7.37 -0.61 -0.05
C PRO A 86 -7.92 -2.03 0.19
N GLU A 87 -7.87 -2.88 -0.84
CA GLU A 87 -8.11 -4.31 -0.67
C GLU A 87 -6.94 -4.95 0.08
N GLY A 88 -7.14 -6.12 0.67
CA GLY A 88 -6.03 -6.82 1.31
C GLY A 88 -6.38 -8.21 1.78
N ILE A 89 -5.34 -9.04 1.88
CA ILE A 89 -5.40 -10.42 2.38
C ILE A 89 -4.44 -10.52 3.55
N VAL A 90 -4.90 -11.18 4.61
CA VAL A 90 -4.09 -11.49 5.79
C VAL A 90 -4.10 -12.99 6.02
N ILE A 91 -2.93 -13.62 5.95
CA ILE A 91 -2.76 -15.03 6.33
C ILE A 91 -2.32 -15.06 7.79
N GLU A 92 -3.15 -15.56 8.71
CA GLU A 92 -2.85 -15.49 10.14
C GLU A 92 -3.06 -16.78 10.92
N GLY A 93 -2.39 -16.89 12.08
CA GLY A 93 -2.63 -17.98 13.03
C GLY A 93 -1.97 -19.31 12.67
N HIS A 94 -1.20 -19.37 11.58
CA HIS A 94 -0.60 -20.61 11.06
C HIS A 94 0.45 -21.24 12.00
N HIS A 95 0.92 -20.53 13.03
CA HIS A 95 1.75 -21.10 14.10
C HIS A 95 0.96 -21.49 15.36
N GLN A 96 -0.20 -20.88 15.59
CA GLN A 96 -1.06 -21.13 16.77
C GLN A 96 -2.08 -22.25 16.53
N HIS A 97 -2.24 -22.69 15.29
CA HIS A 97 -3.19 -23.72 14.93
C HIS A 97 -2.69 -25.11 15.35
N SER A 98 -3.53 -25.88 16.03
CA SER A 98 -3.25 -27.28 16.40
C SER A 98 -3.60 -28.27 15.29
N GLY A 99 -4.20 -27.80 14.18
CA GLY A 99 -4.40 -28.55 12.93
C GLY A 99 -3.22 -28.40 11.97
N ASP A 100 -3.34 -28.89 10.73
CA ASP A 100 -2.26 -28.79 9.74
C ASP A 100 -2.01 -27.31 9.36
N PRO A 101 -0.84 -26.72 9.66
CA PRO A 101 -0.50 -25.36 9.26
C PRO A 101 -0.54 -25.15 7.74
N LEU A 102 -0.35 -26.20 6.96
CA LEU A 102 -0.39 -26.16 5.50
C LEU A 102 -1.79 -25.77 5.00
N ASP A 103 -2.87 -26.09 5.73
CA ASP A 103 -4.22 -25.75 5.31
C ASP A 103 -4.47 -24.24 5.35
N ILE A 104 -3.97 -23.53 6.37
CA ILE A 104 -4.11 -22.07 6.49
C ILE A 104 -3.29 -21.36 5.41
N MET A 105 -2.06 -21.81 5.19
CA MET A 105 -1.18 -21.22 4.18
C MET A 105 -1.73 -21.44 2.78
N ASP A 106 -2.14 -22.66 2.44
CA ASP A 106 -2.70 -22.99 1.13
C ASP A 106 -4.02 -22.27 0.87
N MET A 107 -4.89 -22.15 1.88
CA MET A 107 -6.12 -21.38 1.77
C MET A 107 -5.83 -19.89 1.55
N GLY A 108 -4.95 -19.30 2.34
CA GLY A 108 -4.56 -17.90 2.21
C GLY A 108 -3.91 -17.58 0.85
N LEU A 109 -3.10 -18.49 0.32
CA LEU A 109 -2.54 -18.37 -1.04
C LEU A 109 -3.62 -18.48 -2.12
N ARG A 110 -4.61 -19.37 -1.97
CA ARG A 110 -5.78 -19.44 -2.88
C ARG A 110 -6.60 -18.16 -2.86
N GLU A 111 -6.82 -17.57 -1.70
CA GLU A 111 -7.52 -16.28 -1.58
C GLU A 111 -6.71 -15.14 -2.20
N THR A 112 -5.38 -15.16 -2.03
CA THR A 112 -4.46 -14.19 -2.64
C THR A 112 -4.54 -14.22 -4.17
N THR A 113 -4.50 -15.42 -4.77
CA THR A 113 -4.63 -15.55 -6.23
C THR A 113 -6.03 -15.19 -6.72
N ALA A 114 -7.08 -15.53 -5.96
CA ALA A 114 -8.44 -15.13 -6.27
C ALA A 114 -8.65 -13.61 -6.19
N LEU A 115 -7.94 -12.90 -5.29
CA LEU A 115 -7.94 -11.45 -5.24
C LEU A 115 -7.32 -10.86 -6.50
N ALA A 116 -6.16 -11.34 -6.92
CA ALA A 116 -5.47 -10.83 -8.11
C ALA A 116 -6.32 -10.91 -9.41
N ILE A 117 -7.29 -11.83 -9.49
CA ILE A 117 -8.18 -11.98 -10.66
C ILE A 117 -9.28 -10.90 -10.70
N ARG A 118 -9.72 -10.42 -9.53
CA ARG A 118 -10.83 -9.45 -9.40
C ARG A 118 -10.37 -8.03 -9.06
N PHE A 119 -9.09 -7.86 -8.74
CA PHE A 119 -8.49 -6.61 -8.33
C PHE A 119 -8.45 -5.61 -9.48
#